data_AF-A0A968XSN0-F1
#
_entry.id   AF-A0A968XSN0-F1
#
_cell.length_a   1.000
_cell.length_b   1.000
_cell.length_c   1.000
_cell.angle_alpha   90.00
_cell.angle_beta   90.00
_cell.angle_gamma   90.00
#
_symmetry.space_group_name_H-M   'P 1'
#
loop_
_entity.id
_entity.type
_entity.pdbx_description
1 polymer ?
#
loop_
_entity_poly.entity_id
_entity_poly.type
_entity_poly.pdbx_seq_one_letter_code
_entity_poly.pdbx_strand_id
1 'polypeptide(L)'
;MSAKGNFPPLHLAFDVGHSSIGWAVLETPLNSQPAAISLLGCGVVTFGADDCLASERRGFRRQRRHIRATKLRIARLKRLLAHLGVLTEAQLDTVVSSSPWLLAARVLRGGSKLTWAELWDVLRWYAHNRGYDGNKGWSRQDATASNEDTEKEKKAHELLDAFRAKHGREGTMAEVFCDRLGLDPLAPKQSSAVRFRDLGAAFPREGVEVEVERILRAHVGVLAGVDEAFITAVMRDHTAIQGPEYRLPARYGQRVGSKRTPGGLLFGQLVPRFDNRIIATCPVQFQRVYDRVLAETGDTAKATHEAEKLAKVPGVGCVEFHRYRWAMQLANVTVATGDARRPRRLTKAERVTLNTQMEHLGALTPTEFRKAVRALTGTDKDNLDRLLALPDADKSLVLDPARKFVANGVLGVLWPHLDPPVQKHTLTDLRRGKSISVRELLATCPAAQPAFDHWWDGEAMKKPRKSRNGEAAAERTREQALDERHSPAPANGRAAHSREVMDDVWKFVLAGDGHPMDPDGPLFRSEAIRRAQLERAIDEQTNNHLVRHRLKLLERLHADLLAEYAGDDAGRVSRITIEVNRNLKELSGKNAVKQGEEQRKQTFHFRNVEKS
;
A
#
# COMPACT_ATOMS: atom_id res chain seq x y z
N MET A 1 51.39 -20.53 -21.70
CA MET A 1 51.50 -19.05 -21.62
C MET A 1 51.53 -18.53 -23.04
N SER A 2 50.38 -18.12 -23.58
CA SER A 2 50.30 -17.51 -24.91
C SER A 2 50.55 -16.01 -24.76
N ALA A 3 51.28 -15.41 -25.69
CA ALA A 3 51.63 -13.99 -25.69
C ALA A 3 50.34 -13.14 -25.62
N LYS A 4 50.13 -12.44 -24.50
CA LYS A 4 49.14 -11.35 -24.44
C LYS A 4 49.65 -10.25 -25.35
N GLY A 5 49.08 -10.15 -26.56
CA GLY A 5 49.39 -9.08 -27.49
C GLY A 5 49.23 -7.73 -26.81
N ASN A 6 50.18 -6.83 -27.04
CA ASN A 6 50.23 -5.48 -26.48
C ASN A 6 49.20 -4.59 -27.19
N PHE A 7 47.91 -4.94 -27.10
CA PHE A 7 46.84 -4.19 -27.73
C PHE A 7 46.59 -2.88 -26.96
N PRO A 8 46.34 -1.76 -27.65
CA PRO A 8 45.99 -0.51 -27.00
C PRO A 8 44.69 -0.63 -26.19
N PRO A 9 44.62 -0.01 -25.01
CA PRO A 9 43.44 -0.07 -24.15
C PRO A 9 42.25 0.67 -24.77
N LEU A 10 41.08 0.06 -24.62
CA LEU A 10 39.80 0.60 -25.04
C LEU A 10 39.09 1.34 -23.90
N HIS A 11 38.35 2.39 -24.24
CA HIS A 11 37.42 3.10 -23.38
C HIS A 11 36.05 3.12 -24.05
N LEU A 12 35.06 2.52 -23.39
CA LEU A 12 33.67 2.52 -23.82
C LEU A 12 32.92 3.66 -23.15
N ALA A 13 32.22 4.48 -23.92
CA ALA A 13 31.35 5.55 -23.42
C ALA A 13 29.90 5.30 -23.84
N PHE A 14 28.98 5.47 -22.90
CA PHE A 14 27.54 5.28 -23.11
C PHE A 14 26.77 6.49 -22.56
N ASP A 15 25.86 7.04 -23.37
CA ASP A 15 24.85 8.01 -22.96
C ASP A 15 23.47 7.34 -22.98
N VAL A 16 22.94 7.01 -21.81
CA VAL A 16 21.69 6.27 -21.62
C VAL A 16 20.53 7.25 -21.49
N GLY A 17 19.88 7.50 -22.62
CA GLY A 17 18.71 8.37 -22.74
C GLY A 17 17.37 7.69 -22.49
N HIS A 18 16.29 8.46 -22.66
CA HIS A 18 14.92 7.96 -22.54
C HIS A 18 14.54 7.02 -23.69
N SER A 19 14.85 7.37 -24.94
CA SER A 19 14.48 6.62 -26.16
C SER A 19 15.70 6.17 -26.98
N SER A 20 16.91 6.37 -26.44
CA SER A 20 18.16 6.04 -27.12
C SER A 20 19.27 5.68 -26.15
N ILE A 21 20.28 4.97 -26.65
CA ILE A 21 21.59 4.83 -26.02
C ILE A 21 22.63 5.27 -27.05
N GLY A 22 23.27 6.41 -26.82
CA GLY A 22 24.47 6.81 -27.57
C GLY A 22 25.67 6.00 -27.08
N TRP A 23 26.55 5.59 -27.99
CA TRP A 23 27.76 4.85 -27.64
C TRP A 23 28.96 5.30 -28.46
N ALA A 24 30.14 5.19 -27.86
CA ALA A 24 31.42 5.40 -28.53
C ALA A 24 32.48 4.43 -27.99
N VAL A 25 33.35 3.96 -28.87
CA VAL A 25 34.53 3.14 -28.57
C VAL A 25 35.76 3.97 -28.89
N LEU A 26 36.52 4.27 -27.84
CA LEU A 26 37.74 5.06 -27.92
C LEU A 26 38.94 4.16 -27.69
N GLU A 27 39.99 4.34 -28.44
CA GLU A 27 41.27 3.67 -28.26
C GLU A 27 42.31 4.69 -27.84
N THR A 28 43.09 4.35 -26.81
CA THR A 28 44.25 5.16 -26.40
C THR A 28 45.51 4.45 -26.87
N PRO A 29 46.22 4.95 -27.89
CA PRO A 29 47.45 4.35 -28.39
C PRO A 29 48.52 4.28 -27.29
N LEU A 30 49.22 3.15 -27.22
CA LEU A 30 50.43 3.08 -26.41
C LEU A 30 51.48 4.04 -26.99
N ASN A 31 52.02 4.93 -26.15
CA ASN A 31 53.13 5.86 -26.44
C ASN A 31 52.86 7.14 -27.27
N SER A 32 51.60 7.60 -27.39
CA SER A 32 51.33 8.93 -27.97
C SER A 32 51.40 10.04 -26.90
N GLN A 33 52.29 11.04 -27.08
CA GLN A 33 52.20 12.34 -26.40
C GLN A 33 51.94 13.47 -27.43
N PRO A 34 50.88 14.29 -27.24
CA PRO A 34 49.80 14.11 -26.26
C PRO A 34 49.01 12.82 -26.55
N ALA A 35 48.31 12.28 -25.56
CA ALA A 35 47.49 11.07 -25.71
C ALA A 35 46.43 11.30 -26.79
N ALA A 36 46.70 10.83 -28.00
CA ALA A 36 45.80 10.98 -29.13
C ALA A 36 44.69 9.95 -28.96
N ILE A 37 43.48 10.37 -28.60
CA ILE A 37 42.34 9.46 -28.48
C ILE A 37 41.82 9.18 -29.89
N SER A 38 41.81 7.91 -30.31
CA SER A 38 41.22 7.48 -31.57
C SER A 38 39.79 7.02 -31.36
N LEU A 39 38.85 7.48 -32.20
CA LEU A 39 37.47 6.99 -32.20
C LEU A 39 37.38 5.78 -33.15
N LEU A 40 37.22 4.58 -32.60
CA LEU A 40 37.06 3.36 -33.39
C LEU A 40 35.65 3.21 -33.95
N GLY A 41 34.65 3.66 -33.19
CA GLY A 41 33.26 3.59 -33.60
C GLY A 41 32.36 4.39 -32.69
N CYS A 42 31.26 4.90 -33.24
CA CYS A 42 30.19 5.50 -32.47
C CYS A 42 28.85 5.24 -33.13
N GLY A 43 27.79 5.31 -32.35
CA GLY A 43 26.45 5.17 -32.87
C GLY A 43 25.38 5.47 -31.84
N VAL A 44 24.14 5.25 -32.25
CA VAL A 44 22.97 5.41 -31.38
C VAL A 44 22.06 4.21 -31.59
N VAL A 45 21.74 3.53 -30.49
CA VAL A 45 20.65 2.55 -30.47
C VAL A 45 19.38 3.29 -30.12
N THR A 46 18.44 3.40 -31.07
CA THR A 46 17.12 3.98 -30.82
C THR A 46 16.08 2.90 -30.56
N PHE A 47 15.14 3.16 -29.66
CA PHE A 47 14.00 2.29 -29.39
C PHE A 47 12.75 3.13 -29.16
N GLY A 48 11.59 2.56 -29.47
CA GLY A 48 10.30 3.23 -29.29
C GLY A 48 10.08 3.67 -27.84
N ALA A 49 9.15 4.62 -27.65
CA ALA A 49 8.65 4.92 -26.32
C ALA A 49 8.11 3.62 -25.72
N ASP A 50 8.73 3.18 -24.62
CA ASP A 50 8.27 1.99 -23.89
C ASP A 50 7.04 2.43 -23.09
N ASP A 51 5.90 2.42 -23.76
CA ASP A 51 4.60 2.51 -23.10
C ASP A 51 4.48 1.29 -22.20
N CYS A 52 4.01 1.49 -20.97
CA CYS A 52 3.80 0.38 -20.05
C CYS A 52 2.62 -0.50 -20.54
N LEU A 53 2.84 -1.32 -21.59
CA LEU A 53 1.89 -2.28 -22.16
C LEU A 53 1.37 -3.23 -21.09
N ALA A 54 2.16 -3.46 -20.04
CA ALA A 54 1.76 -4.22 -18.87
C ALA A 54 0.56 -3.59 -18.13
N SER A 55 0.43 -2.26 -18.13
CA SER A 55 -0.71 -1.54 -17.54
C SER A 55 -1.98 -1.74 -18.36
N GLU A 56 -1.93 -1.52 -19.68
CA GLU A 56 -3.09 -1.73 -20.57
C GLU A 56 -3.53 -3.20 -20.58
N ARG A 57 -2.57 -4.12 -20.71
CA ARG A 57 -2.82 -5.56 -20.64
C ARG A 57 -3.40 -5.97 -19.28
N ARG A 58 -3.00 -5.29 -18.19
CA ARG A 58 -3.62 -5.46 -16.85
C ARG A 58 -5.06 -4.94 -16.85
N GLY A 59 -5.33 -3.79 -17.47
CA GLY A 59 -6.67 -3.22 -17.67
C GLY A 59 -7.61 -4.20 -18.36
N PHE A 60 -7.27 -4.65 -19.58
CA PHE A 60 -8.09 -5.61 -20.33
C PHE A 60 -8.26 -6.93 -19.58
N ARG A 61 -7.23 -7.41 -18.89
CA ARG A 61 -7.32 -8.62 -18.07
C ARG A 61 -8.26 -8.43 -16.88
N ARG A 62 -8.24 -7.28 -16.21
CA ARG A 62 -9.18 -6.94 -15.11
C ARG A 62 -10.60 -6.93 -15.65
N GLN A 63 -10.84 -6.31 -16.80
CA GLN A 63 -12.16 -6.25 -17.43
C GLN A 63 -12.69 -7.65 -17.77
N ARG A 64 -11.89 -8.51 -18.42
CA ARG A 64 -12.28 -9.91 -18.70
C ARG A 64 -12.60 -10.70 -17.43
N ARG A 65 -11.81 -10.54 -16.37
CA ARG A 65 -12.06 -11.18 -15.07
C ARG A 65 -13.34 -10.69 -14.43
N HIS A 66 -13.61 -9.38 -14.50
CA HIS A 66 -14.85 -8.79 -13.99
C HIS A 66 -16.07 -9.38 -14.72
N ILE A 67 -16.05 -9.40 -16.06
CA ILE A 67 -17.11 -10.01 -16.88
C ILE A 67 -17.32 -11.48 -16.50
N ARG A 68 -16.24 -12.26 -16.42
CA ARG A 68 -16.31 -13.68 -16.04
C ARG A 68 -16.88 -13.86 -14.63
N ALA A 69 -16.46 -13.04 -13.67
CA ALA A 69 -16.94 -13.12 -12.29
C ALA A 69 -18.44 -12.84 -12.21
N THR A 70 -18.95 -11.83 -12.92
CA THR A 70 -20.38 -11.54 -13.00
C THR A 70 -21.16 -12.68 -13.64
N LYS A 71 -20.69 -13.23 -14.77
CA LYS A 71 -21.32 -14.40 -15.40
C LYS A 71 -21.38 -15.61 -14.46
N LEU A 72 -20.28 -15.93 -13.78
CA LEU A 72 -20.24 -17.04 -12.82
C LEU A 72 -21.16 -16.81 -11.62
N ARG A 73 -21.28 -15.57 -11.14
CA ARG A 73 -22.20 -15.20 -10.05
C ARG A 73 -23.65 -15.48 -10.44
N ILE A 74 -24.07 -14.99 -11.60
CA ILE A 74 -25.40 -15.22 -12.16
C ILE A 74 -25.64 -16.72 -12.35
N ALA A 75 -24.69 -17.45 -12.91
CA ALA A 75 -24.80 -18.90 -13.10
C ALA A 75 -24.97 -19.67 -11.79
N ARG A 76 -24.31 -19.25 -10.70
CA ARG A 76 -24.47 -19.88 -9.37
C ARG A 76 -25.83 -19.59 -8.77
N LEU A 77 -26.32 -18.36 -8.88
CA LEU A 77 -27.68 -18.01 -8.44
C LEU A 77 -28.72 -18.80 -9.23
N LYS A 78 -28.58 -18.91 -10.56
CA LYS A 78 -29.44 -19.77 -11.39
C LYS A 78 -29.47 -21.21 -10.88
N ARG A 79 -28.31 -21.81 -10.61
CA ARG A 79 -28.23 -23.16 -10.06
C ARG A 79 -28.94 -23.30 -8.73
N LEU A 80 -28.79 -22.32 -7.82
CA LEU A 80 -29.50 -22.33 -6.55
C LEU A 80 -31.01 -22.33 -6.77
N LEU A 81 -31.53 -21.42 -7.61
CA LEU A 81 -32.97 -21.32 -7.86
C LEU A 81 -33.54 -22.56 -8.55
N ALA A 82 -32.81 -23.14 -9.51
CA ALA A 82 -33.19 -24.41 -10.13
C ALA A 82 -33.19 -25.57 -9.13
N HIS A 83 -32.17 -25.63 -8.25
CA HIS A 83 -32.08 -26.67 -7.22
C HIS A 83 -33.21 -26.59 -6.19
N LEU A 84 -33.65 -25.38 -5.84
CA LEU A 84 -34.80 -25.18 -4.97
C LEU A 84 -36.14 -25.48 -5.66
N GLY A 85 -36.14 -25.74 -6.97
CA GLY A 85 -37.35 -26.01 -7.76
C GLY A 85 -38.28 -24.80 -7.91
N VAL A 86 -37.83 -23.59 -7.55
CA VAL A 86 -38.67 -22.37 -7.57
C VAL A 86 -38.80 -21.76 -8.95
N LEU A 87 -37.86 -22.06 -9.86
CA LEU A 87 -37.88 -21.66 -11.27
C LEU A 87 -37.25 -22.76 -12.13
N THR A 88 -37.83 -22.98 -13.31
CA THR A 88 -37.28 -23.87 -14.36
C THR A 88 -36.13 -23.19 -15.11
N GLU A 89 -35.30 -23.97 -15.83
CA GLU A 89 -34.22 -23.41 -16.65
C GLU A 89 -34.73 -22.42 -17.70
N ALA A 90 -35.86 -22.71 -18.36
CA ALA A 90 -36.48 -21.82 -19.33
C ALA A 90 -36.92 -20.48 -18.71
N GLN A 91 -37.48 -20.51 -17.49
CA GLN A 91 -37.83 -19.29 -16.75
C GLN A 91 -36.59 -18.50 -16.33
N LEU A 92 -35.51 -19.18 -15.95
CA LEU A 92 -34.25 -18.53 -15.55
C LEU A 92 -33.52 -17.82 -16.69
N ASP A 93 -33.77 -18.23 -17.94
CA ASP A 93 -33.25 -17.59 -19.15
C ASP A 93 -34.14 -16.47 -19.68
N THR A 94 -35.38 -16.39 -19.21
CA THR A 94 -36.31 -15.33 -19.58
C THR A 94 -36.09 -14.07 -18.72
N VAL A 95 -36.34 -12.90 -19.28
CA VAL A 95 -36.41 -11.62 -18.55
C VAL A 95 -37.87 -11.18 -18.55
N VAL A 96 -38.46 -11.02 -17.37
CA VAL A 96 -39.85 -10.60 -17.21
C VAL A 96 -39.98 -9.09 -16.97
N SER A 97 -38.94 -8.43 -16.46
CA SER A 97 -38.90 -6.98 -16.27
C SER A 97 -37.60 -6.37 -16.76
N SER A 98 -37.72 -5.32 -17.59
CA SER A 98 -36.59 -4.51 -18.05
C SER A 98 -36.17 -3.43 -17.05
N SER A 99 -36.94 -3.24 -15.95
CA SER A 99 -36.72 -2.21 -14.94
C SER A 99 -36.59 -2.80 -13.51
N PRO A 100 -35.62 -3.70 -13.25
CA PRO A 100 -35.47 -4.35 -11.94
C PRO A 100 -35.18 -3.39 -10.77
N TRP A 101 -34.52 -2.25 -11.01
CA TRP A 101 -34.31 -1.23 -9.98
C TRP A 101 -35.63 -0.60 -9.51
N LEU A 102 -36.63 -0.48 -10.41
CA LEU A 102 -37.95 0.02 -10.07
C LEU A 102 -38.72 -0.99 -9.21
N LEU A 103 -38.62 -2.28 -9.54
CA LEU A 103 -39.17 -3.37 -8.74
C LEU A 103 -38.58 -3.38 -7.32
N ALA A 104 -37.25 -3.26 -7.22
CA ALA A 104 -36.55 -3.16 -5.95
C ALA A 104 -37.05 -1.96 -5.12
N ALA A 105 -37.10 -0.76 -5.71
CA ALA A 105 -37.58 0.44 -5.04
C ALA A 105 -39.06 0.34 -4.62
N ARG A 106 -39.90 -0.34 -5.41
CA ARG A 106 -41.32 -0.58 -5.09
C ARG A 106 -41.46 -1.38 -3.80
N VAL A 107 -40.72 -2.48 -3.67
CA VAL A 107 -40.73 -3.31 -2.45
C VAL A 107 -40.25 -2.49 -1.24
N LEU A 108 -39.17 -1.71 -1.42
CA LEU A 108 -38.59 -0.89 -0.36
C LEU A 108 -39.52 0.23 0.13
N ARG A 109 -40.39 0.73 -0.76
CA ARG A 109 -41.46 1.70 -0.45
C ARG A 109 -42.75 1.07 0.06
N GLY A 110 -42.78 -0.25 0.29
CA GLY A 110 -43.96 -0.95 0.81
C GLY A 110 -45.02 -1.28 -0.23
N GLY A 111 -44.68 -1.22 -1.52
CA GLY A 111 -45.57 -1.64 -2.61
C GLY A 111 -45.73 -3.18 -2.71
N SER A 112 -46.26 -3.62 -3.85
CA SER A 112 -46.52 -5.04 -4.11
C SER A 112 -45.25 -5.90 -3.99
N LYS A 113 -45.42 -7.11 -3.44
CA LYS A 113 -44.36 -8.12 -3.39
C LYS A 113 -44.10 -8.67 -4.79
N LEU A 114 -42.90 -9.18 -5.01
CA LEU A 114 -42.45 -9.72 -6.28
C LEU A 114 -42.84 -11.18 -6.42
N THR A 115 -43.09 -11.59 -7.66
CA THR A 115 -43.06 -13.00 -8.07
C THR A 115 -41.62 -13.52 -8.10
N TRP A 116 -41.44 -14.85 -8.16
CA TRP A 116 -40.11 -15.45 -8.31
C TRP A 116 -39.36 -14.97 -9.56
N ALA A 117 -40.07 -14.79 -10.68
CA ALA A 117 -39.47 -14.30 -11.92
C ALA A 117 -38.98 -12.84 -11.78
N GLU A 118 -39.77 -11.99 -11.14
CA GLU A 118 -39.39 -10.60 -10.85
C GLU A 118 -38.22 -10.52 -9.84
N LEU A 119 -38.27 -11.32 -8.77
CA LEU A 119 -37.19 -11.39 -7.80
C LEU A 119 -35.88 -11.87 -8.46
N TRP A 120 -35.96 -12.81 -9.40
CA TRP A 120 -34.82 -13.26 -10.16
C TRP A 120 -34.21 -12.13 -11.01
N ASP A 121 -35.02 -11.33 -11.70
CA ASP A 121 -34.53 -10.16 -12.45
C ASP A 121 -33.88 -9.11 -11.53
N VAL A 122 -34.43 -8.90 -10.33
CA VAL A 122 -33.84 -8.04 -9.30
C VAL A 122 -32.48 -8.58 -8.84
N LEU A 123 -32.37 -9.86 -8.50
CA LEU A 123 -31.10 -10.48 -8.09
C LEU A 123 -30.06 -10.47 -9.21
N ARG A 124 -30.48 -10.69 -10.45
CA ARG A 124 -29.63 -10.59 -11.64
C ARG A 124 -29.10 -9.17 -11.81
N TRP A 125 -29.94 -8.16 -11.58
CA TRP A 125 -29.53 -6.76 -11.62
C TRP A 125 -28.52 -6.42 -10.52
N TYR A 126 -28.72 -6.86 -9.28
CA TYR A 126 -27.72 -6.69 -8.22
C TYR A 126 -26.44 -7.50 -8.48
N ALA A 127 -26.49 -8.62 -9.20
CA ALA A 127 -25.29 -9.33 -9.61
C ALA A 127 -24.36 -8.47 -10.49
N HIS A 128 -24.93 -7.53 -11.24
CA HIS A 128 -24.24 -6.48 -11.98
C HIS A 128 -23.92 -5.23 -11.13
N ASN A 129 -24.81 -4.87 -10.19
CA ASN A 129 -24.77 -3.61 -9.43
C ASN A 129 -24.61 -3.80 -7.91
N ARG A 130 -23.75 -4.74 -7.47
CA ARG A 130 -23.57 -5.11 -6.07
C ARG A 130 -22.83 -4.09 -5.18
N GLY A 131 -22.72 -2.85 -5.63
CA GLY A 131 -21.96 -1.80 -4.96
C GLY A 131 -20.43 -1.98 -4.95
N TYR A 132 -19.78 -0.89 -4.58
CA TYR A 132 -18.33 -0.74 -4.46
C TYR A 132 -17.90 -0.98 -3.01
N ASP A 133 -16.98 -1.91 -2.79
CA ASP A 133 -16.44 -2.22 -1.45
C ASP A 133 -15.12 -1.52 -1.18
N GLY A 134 -14.73 -0.51 -1.96
CA GLY A 134 -13.47 0.22 -1.78
C GLY A 134 -12.21 -0.62 -1.98
N ASN A 135 -12.34 -1.92 -2.34
CA ASN A 135 -11.35 -2.93 -2.00
C ASN A 135 -10.88 -2.80 -0.52
N LYS A 136 -11.76 -2.45 0.43
CA LYS A 136 -11.50 -2.15 1.86
C LYS A 136 -10.63 -3.20 2.57
N GLY A 137 -10.57 -4.42 2.03
CA GLY A 137 -9.68 -5.47 2.51
C GLY A 137 -8.21 -5.40 2.05
N TRP A 138 -7.89 -4.70 0.95
CA TRP A 138 -6.65 -4.91 0.18
C TRP A 138 -6.07 -3.65 -0.50
N SER A 139 -6.84 -2.60 -0.77
CA SER A 139 -6.39 -1.44 -1.60
C SER A 139 -5.84 -0.24 -0.82
N ARG A 140 -5.55 -0.37 0.48
CA ARG A 140 -4.90 0.70 1.26
C ARG A 140 -3.54 1.17 0.69
N GLN A 141 -3.09 0.65 -0.45
CA GLN A 141 -1.73 0.81 -1.00
C GLN A 141 -1.65 1.41 -2.40
N ASP A 142 -2.74 1.63 -3.15
CA ASP A 142 -2.67 2.23 -4.50
C ASP A 142 -3.34 3.62 -4.53
N ALA A 143 -2.54 4.67 -4.31
CA ALA A 143 -3.00 6.06 -4.29
C ALA A 143 -3.49 6.59 -5.66
N THR A 144 -3.05 6.01 -6.77
CA THR A 144 -3.36 6.50 -8.12
C THR A 144 -4.63 5.88 -8.72
N ALA A 145 -4.99 4.64 -8.35
CA ALA A 145 -6.32 4.10 -8.64
C ALA A 145 -7.40 4.63 -7.69
N SER A 146 -6.98 5.33 -6.62
CA SER A 146 -7.87 5.87 -5.59
C SER A 146 -8.74 7.01 -6.12
N ASN A 147 -8.21 7.96 -6.88
CA ASN A 147 -8.93 9.22 -7.12
C ASN A 147 -10.24 9.05 -7.89
N GLU A 148 -10.26 8.33 -9.02
CA GLU A 148 -11.50 8.17 -9.81
C GLU A 148 -12.57 7.37 -9.05
N ASP A 149 -12.19 6.26 -8.42
CA ASP A 149 -13.12 5.46 -7.62
C ASP A 149 -13.60 6.25 -6.39
N THR A 150 -12.74 7.08 -5.78
CA THR A 150 -13.10 8.02 -4.71
C THR A 150 -14.08 9.10 -5.19
N GLU A 151 -13.92 9.66 -6.39
CA GLU A 151 -14.87 10.64 -6.93
C GLU A 151 -16.25 10.01 -7.23
N LYS A 152 -16.28 8.78 -7.76
CA LYS A 152 -17.55 8.07 -7.98
C LYS A 152 -18.26 7.69 -6.68
N GLU A 153 -17.50 7.33 -5.64
CA GLU A 153 -18.03 7.04 -4.30
C GLU A 153 -18.55 8.32 -3.63
N LYS A 154 -17.80 9.44 -3.72
CA LYS A 154 -18.28 10.77 -3.28
C LYS A 154 -19.58 11.16 -3.98
N LYS A 155 -19.64 11.00 -5.30
CA LYS A 155 -20.86 11.28 -6.07
C LYS A 155 -22.02 10.41 -5.60
N ALA A 156 -21.80 9.14 -5.25
CA ALA A 156 -22.85 8.31 -4.67
C ALA A 156 -23.33 8.85 -3.31
N HIS A 157 -22.43 9.32 -2.45
CA HIS A 157 -22.80 9.98 -1.19
C HIS A 157 -23.60 11.26 -1.42
N GLU A 158 -23.18 12.14 -2.33
CA GLU A 158 -23.92 13.35 -2.69
C GLU A 158 -25.34 13.03 -3.19
N LEU A 159 -25.51 11.95 -3.97
CA LEU A 159 -26.82 11.50 -4.42
C LEU A 159 -27.70 11.02 -3.26
N LEU A 160 -27.14 10.31 -2.30
CA LEU A 160 -27.84 9.85 -1.09
C LEU A 160 -28.22 11.02 -0.18
N ASP A 161 -27.31 11.97 0.02
CA ASP A 161 -27.55 13.19 0.81
C ASP A 161 -28.65 14.05 0.18
N ALA A 162 -28.62 14.23 -1.14
CA ALA A 162 -29.66 14.94 -1.88
C ALA A 162 -31.02 14.23 -1.77
N PHE A 163 -31.04 12.89 -1.83
CA PHE A 163 -32.26 12.13 -1.60
C PHE A 163 -32.79 12.34 -0.18
N ARG A 164 -31.92 12.29 0.83
CA ARG A 164 -32.27 12.51 2.22
C ARG A 164 -32.83 13.90 2.46
N ALA A 165 -32.20 14.93 1.89
CA ALA A 165 -32.68 16.31 1.99
C ALA A 165 -34.08 16.47 1.37
N LYS A 166 -34.34 15.83 0.24
CA LYS A 166 -35.63 15.91 -0.47
C LYS A 166 -36.76 15.14 0.22
N HIS A 167 -36.46 13.95 0.75
CA HIS A 167 -37.48 13.00 1.25
C HIS A 167 -37.51 12.86 2.77
N GLY A 168 -36.60 13.51 3.50
CA GLY A 168 -36.53 13.48 4.97
C GLY A 168 -36.08 12.14 5.56
N ARG A 169 -35.54 11.22 4.75
CA ARG A 169 -35.12 9.86 5.17
C ARG A 169 -33.95 9.35 4.34
N GLU A 170 -33.22 8.38 4.88
CA GLU A 170 -32.16 7.70 4.13
C GLU A 170 -32.70 7.02 2.85
N GLY A 171 -31.95 7.21 1.77
CA GLY A 171 -32.24 6.59 0.48
C GLY A 171 -31.46 5.30 0.27
N THR A 172 -31.97 4.47 -0.64
CA THR A 172 -31.28 3.27 -1.15
C THR A 172 -30.81 3.50 -2.59
N MET A 173 -29.92 2.66 -3.12
CA MET A 173 -29.44 2.77 -4.50
C MET A 173 -30.60 2.68 -5.50
N ALA A 174 -31.50 1.71 -5.33
CA ALA A 174 -32.68 1.57 -6.18
C ALA A 174 -33.61 2.81 -6.12
N GLU A 175 -33.84 3.37 -4.93
CA GLU A 175 -34.67 4.56 -4.78
C GLU A 175 -34.03 5.83 -5.36
N VAL A 176 -32.72 5.99 -5.18
CA VAL A 176 -31.95 7.10 -5.79
C VAL A 176 -32.00 7.00 -7.31
N PHE A 177 -31.91 5.80 -7.88
CA PHE A 177 -32.07 5.61 -9.31
C PHE A 177 -33.47 6.03 -9.76
N CYS A 178 -34.53 5.61 -9.06
CA CYS A 178 -35.88 6.03 -9.40
C CYS A 178 -36.05 7.56 -9.32
N ASP A 179 -35.56 8.20 -8.26
CA ASP A 179 -35.62 9.65 -8.07
C ASP A 179 -34.91 10.40 -9.22
N ARG A 180 -33.70 9.98 -9.60
CA ARG A 180 -32.94 10.61 -10.69
C ARG A 180 -33.49 10.33 -12.08
N LEU A 181 -34.23 9.23 -12.23
CA LEU A 181 -34.94 8.91 -13.46
C LEU A 181 -36.32 9.59 -13.56
N GLY A 182 -36.77 10.27 -12.50
CA GLY A 182 -38.11 10.86 -12.43
C GLY A 182 -39.22 9.80 -12.46
N LEU A 183 -38.95 8.67 -11.80
CA LEU A 183 -39.86 7.54 -11.67
C LEU A 183 -40.32 7.41 -10.22
N ASP A 184 -41.63 7.37 -10.01
CA ASP A 184 -42.21 6.97 -8.73
C ASP A 184 -42.41 5.43 -8.76
N PRO A 185 -41.76 4.66 -7.85
CA PRO A 185 -41.91 3.21 -7.77
C PRO A 185 -43.34 2.68 -7.57
N LEU A 186 -44.25 3.52 -7.06
CA LEU A 186 -45.65 3.19 -6.82
C LEU A 186 -46.58 3.66 -7.96
N ALA A 187 -46.05 4.44 -8.92
CA ALA A 187 -46.79 4.93 -10.06
C ALA A 187 -46.70 3.98 -11.27
N PRO A 188 -47.62 4.09 -12.24
CA PRO A 188 -47.62 3.22 -13.44
C PRO A 188 -46.50 3.51 -14.44
N LYS A 189 -45.81 4.66 -14.33
CA LYS A 189 -44.73 5.02 -15.26
C LYS A 189 -43.48 4.17 -14.99
N GLN A 190 -42.98 3.49 -16.02
CA GLN A 190 -41.87 2.53 -15.90
C GLN A 190 -40.60 2.88 -16.69
N SER A 191 -40.64 3.94 -17.50
CA SER A 191 -39.56 4.31 -18.42
C SER A 191 -39.10 5.77 -18.25
N SER A 192 -37.81 5.99 -18.52
CA SER A 192 -37.18 7.32 -18.49
C SER A 192 -36.22 7.46 -19.66
N ALA A 193 -36.07 8.68 -20.18
CA ALA A 193 -35.07 9.01 -21.20
C ALA A 193 -33.65 9.08 -20.62
N VAL A 194 -33.54 9.36 -19.31
CA VAL A 194 -32.28 9.37 -18.58
C VAL A 194 -31.86 7.93 -18.30
N ARG A 195 -30.56 7.62 -18.32
CA ARG A 195 -30.03 6.32 -17.93
C ARG A 195 -29.31 6.43 -16.59
N PHE A 196 -29.60 5.51 -15.67
CA PHE A 196 -28.93 5.50 -14.37
C PHE A 196 -27.40 5.24 -14.49
N ARG A 197 -26.93 4.62 -15.58
CA ARG A 197 -25.49 4.42 -15.82
C ARG A 197 -24.72 5.74 -16.00
N ASP A 198 -25.40 6.78 -16.46
CA ASP A 198 -24.81 8.10 -16.73
C ASP A 198 -24.59 8.89 -15.43
N LEU A 199 -25.14 8.40 -14.30
CA LEU A 199 -24.89 8.97 -12.98
C LEU A 199 -23.41 8.87 -12.60
N GLY A 200 -22.64 7.92 -13.14
CA GLY A 200 -21.22 7.80 -12.84
C GLY A 200 -20.93 7.65 -11.34
N ALA A 201 -21.83 7.00 -10.60
CA ALA A 201 -21.77 6.85 -9.15
C ALA A 201 -21.45 5.40 -8.76
N ALA A 202 -20.66 5.23 -7.71
CA ALA A 202 -20.28 3.93 -7.16
C ALA A 202 -20.83 3.80 -5.73
N PHE A 203 -22.03 3.24 -5.60
CA PHE A 203 -22.70 3.12 -4.29
C PHE A 203 -21.93 2.19 -3.35
N PRO A 204 -21.79 2.54 -2.06
CA PRO A 204 -21.13 1.68 -1.07
C PRO A 204 -21.80 0.30 -0.98
N ARG A 205 -21.00 -0.76 -1.05
CA ARG A 205 -21.50 -2.14 -1.01
C ARG A 205 -22.29 -2.42 0.26
N GLU A 206 -21.87 -1.88 1.40
CA GLU A 206 -22.57 -2.09 2.67
C GLU A 206 -24.02 -1.60 2.62
N GLY A 207 -24.27 -0.45 1.99
CA GLY A 207 -25.63 0.06 1.78
C GLY A 207 -26.44 -0.84 0.85
N VAL A 208 -25.83 -1.31 -0.23
CA VAL A 208 -26.48 -2.24 -1.19
C VAL A 208 -26.77 -3.60 -0.55
N GLU A 209 -25.92 -4.10 0.33
CA GLU A 209 -26.17 -5.35 1.07
C GLU A 209 -27.39 -5.22 1.98
N VAL A 210 -27.51 -4.11 2.73
CA VAL A 210 -28.69 -3.83 3.58
C VAL A 210 -29.95 -3.71 2.74
N GLU A 211 -29.86 -3.03 1.58
CA GLU A 211 -30.96 -2.88 0.63
C GLU A 211 -31.47 -4.23 0.12
N VAL A 212 -30.57 -5.10 -0.37
CA VAL A 212 -30.94 -6.43 -0.87
C VAL A 212 -31.50 -7.30 0.26
N GLU A 213 -30.92 -7.24 1.45
CA GLU A 213 -31.42 -7.99 2.61
C GLU A 213 -32.86 -7.59 2.95
N ARG A 214 -33.18 -6.29 2.96
CA ARG A 214 -34.55 -5.79 3.17
C ARG A 214 -35.52 -6.30 2.10
N ILE A 215 -35.11 -6.32 0.84
CA ILE A 215 -35.93 -6.85 -0.25
C ILE A 215 -36.20 -8.34 -0.03
N LEU A 216 -35.16 -9.14 0.24
CA LEU A 216 -35.33 -10.57 0.48
C LEU A 216 -36.21 -10.86 1.70
N ARG A 217 -35.98 -10.17 2.81
CA ARG A 217 -36.78 -10.30 4.05
C ARG A 217 -38.25 -9.97 3.83
N ALA A 218 -38.58 -9.03 2.95
CA ALA A 218 -39.96 -8.68 2.62
C ALA A 218 -40.74 -9.80 1.91
N HIS A 219 -40.07 -10.87 1.46
CA HIS A 219 -40.67 -12.03 0.79
C HIS A 219 -40.65 -13.30 1.65
N VAL A 220 -40.13 -13.23 2.87
CA VAL A 220 -40.18 -14.37 3.81
C VAL A 220 -41.64 -14.68 4.13
N GLY A 221 -42.03 -15.95 3.98
CA GLY A 221 -43.42 -16.39 4.12
C GLY A 221 -44.36 -15.98 2.99
N VAL A 222 -43.87 -15.24 1.98
CA VAL A 222 -44.65 -14.85 0.78
C VAL A 222 -44.26 -15.71 -0.41
N LEU A 223 -42.96 -15.87 -0.66
CA LEU A 223 -42.44 -16.74 -1.71
C LEU A 223 -41.95 -18.05 -1.10
N ALA A 224 -42.47 -19.18 -1.60
CA ALA A 224 -42.02 -20.51 -1.18
C ALA A 224 -40.50 -20.65 -1.43
N GLY A 225 -39.75 -21.06 -0.41
CA GLY A 225 -38.30 -21.24 -0.45
C GLY A 225 -37.47 -19.99 -0.12
N VAL A 226 -38.10 -18.83 0.15
CA VAL A 226 -37.40 -17.66 0.70
C VAL A 226 -37.45 -17.72 2.23
N ASP A 227 -36.42 -18.29 2.83
CA ASP A 227 -36.22 -18.40 4.28
C ASP A 227 -34.84 -17.86 4.72
N GLU A 228 -34.50 -17.97 6.01
CA GLU A 228 -33.19 -17.52 6.51
C GLU A 228 -32.02 -18.26 5.87
N ALA A 229 -32.18 -19.53 5.50
CA ALA A 229 -31.13 -20.30 4.84
C ALA A 229 -30.87 -19.77 3.42
N PHE A 230 -31.94 -19.44 2.68
CA PHE A 230 -31.85 -18.79 1.36
C PHE A 230 -31.20 -17.42 1.44
N ILE A 231 -31.65 -16.57 2.37
CA ILE A 231 -31.07 -15.24 2.59
C ILE A 231 -29.58 -15.37 2.91
N THR A 232 -29.22 -16.29 3.81
CA THR A 232 -27.82 -16.55 4.18
C THR A 232 -27.01 -17.06 2.98
N ALA A 233 -27.55 -17.99 2.18
CA ALA A 233 -26.88 -18.52 0.98
C ALA A 233 -26.57 -17.44 -0.05
N VAL A 234 -27.52 -16.54 -0.30
CA VAL A 234 -27.37 -15.44 -1.25
C VAL A 234 -26.43 -14.36 -0.71
N MET A 235 -26.59 -13.97 0.56
CA MET A 235 -25.97 -12.78 1.14
C MET A 235 -24.62 -13.05 1.82
N ARG A 236 -24.47 -14.19 2.52
CA ARG A 236 -23.42 -14.38 3.52
C ARG A 236 -22.58 -15.63 3.32
N ASP A 237 -23.19 -16.79 3.21
CA ASP A 237 -22.52 -18.07 3.17
C ASP A 237 -23.21 -19.03 2.22
N HIS A 238 -22.61 -19.22 1.04
CA HIS A 238 -23.11 -20.14 0.02
C HIS A 238 -23.28 -21.60 0.47
N THR A 239 -22.73 -21.99 1.63
CA THR A 239 -22.89 -23.33 2.20
C THR A 239 -24.13 -23.49 3.09
N ALA A 240 -24.85 -22.40 3.35
CA ALA A 240 -26.04 -22.39 4.21
C ALA A 240 -27.20 -23.25 3.68
N ILE A 241 -27.23 -23.51 2.37
CA ILE A 241 -28.12 -24.48 1.75
C ILE A 241 -27.24 -25.61 1.21
N GLN A 242 -27.50 -26.83 1.68
CA GLN A 242 -26.89 -28.04 1.13
C GLN A 242 -27.41 -28.24 -0.29
N GLY A 243 -26.64 -27.77 -1.27
CA GLY A 243 -27.12 -27.64 -2.64
C GLY A 243 -26.03 -27.22 -3.61
N PRO A 244 -26.39 -27.13 -4.90
CA PRO A 244 -25.69 -27.71 -6.06
C PRO A 244 -24.20 -27.47 -6.02
N GLU A 245 -23.40 -28.52 -6.18
CA GLU A 245 -21.94 -28.50 -6.01
C GLU A 245 -21.29 -27.32 -6.76
N TYR A 246 -21.09 -26.18 -6.08
CA TYR A 246 -20.62 -24.95 -6.71
C TYR A 246 -19.12 -25.02 -7.04
N ARG A 247 -18.41 -26.00 -6.48
CA ARG A 247 -16.94 -26.19 -6.51
C ARG A 247 -16.21 -24.86 -6.30
N LEU A 248 -16.59 -24.16 -5.24
CA LEU A 248 -15.95 -22.91 -4.85
C LEU A 248 -14.64 -23.22 -4.12
N PRO A 249 -13.52 -22.57 -4.48
CA PRO A 249 -12.28 -22.78 -3.73
C PRO A 249 -12.48 -22.29 -2.30
N ALA A 250 -11.75 -22.84 -1.34
CA ALA A 250 -11.70 -22.36 0.05
C ALA A 250 -11.40 -20.85 0.17
N ARG A 251 -10.91 -20.24 -0.92
CA ARG A 251 -10.66 -18.80 -0.99
C ARG A 251 -11.88 -17.94 -1.36
N TYR A 252 -12.99 -18.53 -1.75
CA TYR A 252 -14.22 -17.80 -2.00
C TYR A 252 -14.82 -17.39 -0.65
N GLY A 253 -14.87 -16.09 -0.41
CA GLY A 253 -15.23 -15.57 0.88
C GLY A 253 -15.68 -14.13 0.82
N GLN A 254 -16.03 -13.61 1.98
CA GLN A 254 -16.21 -12.19 2.20
C GLN A 254 -15.50 -11.79 3.49
N ARG A 255 -15.19 -10.50 3.63
CA ARG A 255 -14.66 -9.97 4.89
C ARG A 255 -15.82 -9.41 5.69
N VAL A 256 -15.94 -9.83 6.93
CA VAL A 256 -16.82 -9.25 7.93
C VAL A 256 -15.91 -8.70 9.02
N GLY A 257 -15.73 -7.38 9.03
CA GLY A 257 -14.68 -6.73 9.84
C GLY A 257 -13.27 -7.24 9.49
N SER A 258 -12.54 -7.72 10.50
CA SER A 258 -11.20 -8.30 10.35
C SER A 258 -11.19 -9.80 10.03
N LYS A 259 -12.34 -10.47 10.14
CA LYS A 259 -12.44 -11.93 9.94
C LYS A 259 -12.86 -12.25 8.51
N ARG A 260 -12.34 -13.39 8.04
CA ARG A 260 -12.75 -13.98 6.77
C ARG A 260 -13.82 -15.02 7.06
N THR A 261 -14.94 -14.91 6.37
CA THR A 261 -16.01 -15.90 6.38
C THR A 261 -16.15 -16.52 4.99
N PRO A 262 -16.83 -17.66 4.87
CA PRO A 262 -17.45 -18.03 3.60
C PRO A 262 -18.24 -16.84 3.03
N GLY A 263 -18.36 -16.78 1.71
CA GLY A 263 -19.04 -15.70 1.01
C GLY A 263 -20.37 -16.15 0.45
N GLY A 264 -21.34 -15.25 0.39
CA GLY A 264 -22.63 -15.51 -0.25
C GLY A 264 -22.49 -15.64 -1.77
N LEU A 265 -23.51 -16.17 -2.43
CA LEU A 265 -23.53 -16.30 -3.89
C LEU A 265 -23.55 -14.94 -4.61
N LEU A 266 -24.17 -13.90 -4.01
CA LEU A 266 -24.26 -12.56 -4.60
C LEU A 266 -23.05 -11.69 -4.24
N PHE A 267 -22.72 -11.57 -2.95
CA PHE A 267 -21.70 -10.62 -2.48
C PHE A 267 -20.29 -11.23 -2.32
N GLY A 268 -20.18 -12.56 -2.26
CA GLY A 268 -18.89 -13.26 -2.14
C GLY A 268 -17.92 -13.01 -3.29
N GLN A 269 -16.62 -13.18 -3.01
CA GLN A 269 -15.56 -13.00 -3.99
C GLN A 269 -14.32 -13.85 -3.71
N LEU A 270 -13.47 -14.01 -4.73
CA LEU A 270 -12.16 -14.64 -4.54
C LEU A 270 -11.23 -13.66 -3.82
N VAL A 271 -10.82 -14.02 -2.61
CA VAL A 271 -9.90 -13.20 -1.85
C VAL A 271 -8.47 -13.36 -2.40
N PRO A 272 -7.81 -12.25 -2.80
CA PRO A 272 -6.44 -12.28 -3.32
C PRO A 272 -5.39 -12.73 -2.28
N ARG A 273 -4.22 -13.19 -2.75
CA ARG A 273 -3.03 -13.45 -1.92
C ARG A 273 -1.90 -12.48 -2.32
N PHE A 274 -2.07 -11.19 -2.03
CA PHE A 274 -1.04 -10.19 -2.34
C PHE A 274 0.14 -10.27 -1.38
N ASP A 275 -0.16 -10.52 -0.10
CA ASP A 275 0.79 -10.26 0.98
C ASP A 275 2.03 -11.15 0.94
N ASN A 276 2.03 -12.33 0.29
CA ASN A 276 3.19 -13.24 0.37
C ASN A 276 4.10 -13.26 -0.86
N ARG A 277 3.70 -12.67 -2.00
CA ARG A 277 4.40 -12.86 -3.30
C ARG A 277 5.27 -11.69 -3.74
N ILE A 278 5.05 -10.49 -3.21
CA ILE A 278 5.73 -9.24 -3.62
C ILE A 278 6.47 -8.61 -2.42
N ILE A 279 6.73 -9.39 -1.37
CA ILE A 279 7.51 -8.92 -0.23
C ILE A 279 8.98 -8.89 -0.63
N ALA A 280 9.66 -7.78 -0.36
CA ALA A 280 11.10 -7.65 -0.50
C ALA A 280 11.85 -8.58 0.46
N THR A 281 13.08 -8.91 0.10
CA THR A 281 13.91 -9.87 0.84
C THR A 281 15.07 -9.14 1.53
N CYS A 282 15.29 -9.45 2.80
CA CYS A 282 16.43 -8.98 3.59
C CYS A 282 17.71 -9.65 3.08
N PRO A 283 18.70 -8.91 2.58
CA PRO A 283 19.88 -9.51 1.97
C PRO A 283 20.78 -10.24 2.97
N VAL A 284 20.89 -9.72 4.20
CA VAL A 284 21.68 -10.35 5.26
C VAL A 284 21.06 -11.69 5.67
N GLN A 285 19.75 -11.70 5.94
CA GLN A 285 19.05 -12.93 6.32
C GLN A 285 19.04 -13.95 5.18
N PHE A 286 18.87 -13.47 3.95
CA PHE A 286 18.89 -14.34 2.77
C PHE A 286 20.20 -15.12 2.72
N GLN A 287 21.34 -14.42 2.80
CA GLN A 287 22.65 -15.07 2.74
C GLN A 287 22.87 -16.02 3.94
N ARG A 288 22.53 -15.59 5.17
CA ARG A 288 22.65 -16.42 6.37
C ARG A 288 21.89 -17.75 6.24
N VAL A 289 20.65 -17.69 5.72
CA VAL A 289 19.83 -18.88 5.53
C VAL A 289 20.34 -19.73 4.36
N TYR A 290 20.74 -19.08 3.26
CA TYR A 290 21.29 -19.75 2.09
C TYR A 290 22.53 -20.56 2.45
N ASP A 291 23.54 -19.93 3.07
CA ASP A 291 24.80 -20.58 3.44
C ASP A 291 24.57 -21.75 4.40
N ARG A 292 23.69 -21.57 5.40
CA ARG A 292 23.34 -22.62 6.35
C ARG A 292 22.69 -23.82 5.66
N VAL A 293 21.66 -23.60 4.84
CA VAL A 293 20.94 -24.69 4.17
C VAL A 293 21.82 -25.36 3.12
N LEU A 294 22.67 -24.60 2.42
CA LEU A 294 23.63 -25.15 1.47
C LEU A 294 24.65 -26.04 2.18
N ALA A 295 25.19 -25.60 3.33
CA ALA A 295 26.10 -26.41 4.14
C ALA A 295 25.44 -27.69 4.67
N GLU A 296 24.16 -27.62 5.07
CA GLU A 296 23.40 -28.77 5.59
C GLU A 296 22.98 -29.77 4.51
N THR A 297 22.69 -29.30 3.28
CA THR A 297 21.99 -30.13 2.28
C THR A 297 22.75 -30.31 0.96
N GLY A 298 23.75 -29.48 0.68
CA GLY A 298 24.43 -29.43 -0.62
C GLY A 298 23.57 -28.97 -1.80
N ASP A 299 22.30 -28.63 -1.57
CA ASP A 299 21.32 -28.31 -2.62
C ASP A 299 21.08 -26.79 -2.72
N THR A 300 21.56 -26.19 -3.81
CA THR A 300 21.45 -24.76 -4.09
C THR A 300 20.01 -24.31 -4.34
N ALA A 301 19.16 -25.16 -4.93
CA ALA A 301 17.76 -24.84 -5.20
C ALA A 301 16.96 -24.82 -3.88
N LYS A 302 17.19 -25.81 -3.02
CA LYS A 302 16.59 -25.85 -1.68
C LYS A 302 17.05 -24.69 -0.81
N ALA A 303 18.35 -24.37 -0.82
CA ALA A 303 18.91 -23.23 -0.09
C ALA A 303 18.27 -21.91 -0.52
N THR A 304 18.14 -21.69 -1.83
CA THR A 304 17.47 -20.51 -2.39
C THR A 304 16.01 -20.44 -1.94
N HIS A 305 15.26 -21.53 -2.04
CA HIS A 305 13.84 -21.57 -1.69
C HIS A 305 13.58 -21.21 -0.21
N GLU A 306 14.34 -21.79 0.72
CA GLU A 306 14.19 -21.48 2.14
C GLU A 306 14.68 -20.06 2.47
N ALA A 307 15.74 -19.57 1.81
CA ALA A 307 16.21 -18.20 1.97
C ALA A 307 15.15 -17.17 1.52
N GLU A 308 14.54 -17.34 0.34
CA GLU A 308 13.45 -16.47 -0.15
C GLU A 308 12.23 -16.44 0.78
N LYS A 309 11.95 -17.57 1.43
CA LYS A 309 10.83 -17.73 2.35
C LYS A 309 11.08 -17.04 3.69
N LEU A 310 12.25 -17.26 4.29
CA LEU A 310 12.58 -16.79 5.64
C LEU A 310 13.12 -15.37 5.69
N ALA A 311 13.69 -14.86 4.60
CA ALA A 311 14.26 -13.51 4.56
C ALA A 311 13.24 -12.41 4.21
N LYS A 312 11.94 -12.71 4.17
CA LYS A 312 10.89 -11.73 3.90
C LYS A 312 10.86 -10.62 4.96
N VAL A 313 10.74 -9.37 4.50
CA VAL A 313 10.71 -8.21 5.41
C VAL A 313 9.28 -7.92 5.91
N PRO A 314 9.11 -7.53 7.18
CA PRO A 314 7.82 -7.12 7.71
C PRO A 314 7.39 -5.72 7.19
N GLY A 315 6.14 -5.34 7.49
CA GLY A 315 5.71 -3.95 7.38
C GLY A 315 6.42 -3.05 8.39
N VAL A 316 6.59 -1.77 8.07
CA VAL A 316 7.26 -0.77 8.94
C VAL A 316 6.53 -0.49 10.26
N GLY A 317 5.28 -0.94 10.42
CA GLY A 317 4.54 -0.78 11.67
C GLY A 317 4.86 -1.82 12.75
N CYS A 318 5.87 -2.67 12.57
CA CYS A 318 6.25 -3.66 13.57
C CYS A 318 7.21 -3.07 14.61
N VAL A 319 7.17 -3.62 15.84
CA VAL A 319 7.97 -3.15 16.98
C VAL A 319 9.47 -3.25 16.69
N GLU A 320 9.89 -4.31 16.02
CA GLU A 320 11.29 -4.54 15.65
C GLU A 320 11.82 -3.45 14.72
N PHE A 321 10.98 -2.90 13.82
CA PHE A 321 11.39 -1.81 12.95
C PHE A 321 11.58 -0.50 13.72
N HIS A 322 10.68 -0.17 14.64
CA HIS A 322 10.83 1.01 15.50
C HIS A 322 12.08 0.92 16.38
N ARG A 323 12.32 -0.24 16.99
CA ARG A 323 13.55 -0.54 17.73
C ARG A 323 14.78 -0.41 16.86
N TYR A 324 14.79 -1.05 15.69
CA TYR A 324 15.90 -0.96 14.74
C TYR A 324 16.25 0.48 14.39
N ARG A 325 15.27 1.32 14.07
CA ARG A 325 15.50 2.73 13.75
C ARG A 325 16.13 3.50 14.90
N TRP A 326 15.62 3.27 16.11
CA TRP A 326 16.14 3.90 17.31
C TRP A 326 17.57 3.42 17.64
N ALA A 327 17.84 2.11 17.51
CA ALA A 327 19.21 1.59 17.66
C ALA A 327 20.17 2.17 16.64
N MET A 328 19.77 2.28 15.37
CA MET A 328 20.60 2.93 14.35
C MET A 328 20.81 4.41 14.66
N GLN A 329 19.82 5.10 15.23
CA GLN A 329 19.97 6.49 15.69
C GLN A 329 21.05 6.58 16.77
N LEU A 330 21.00 5.72 17.79
CA LEU A 330 21.98 5.66 18.88
C LEU A 330 23.39 5.30 18.39
N ALA A 331 23.51 4.30 17.53
CA ALA A 331 24.80 3.83 17.02
C ALA A 331 25.54 4.88 16.17
N ASN A 332 24.79 5.78 15.54
CA ASN A 332 25.34 6.87 14.71
C ASN A 332 25.72 8.12 15.50
N VAL A 333 25.39 8.20 16.80
CA VAL A 333 25.80 9.33 17.63
C VAL A 333 27.31 9.24 17.91
N THR A 334 28.00 10.32 17.61
CA THR A 334 29.40 10.51 17.95
C THR A 334 29.59 11.80 18.73
N VAL A 335 30.41 11.74 19.77
CA VAL A 335 30.75 12.88 20.63
C VAL A 335 32.26 13.09 20.64
N ALA A 336 32.70 14.34 20.68
CA ALA A 336 34.10 14.68 20.76
C ALA A 336 34.73 14.15 22.06
N THR A 337 35.98 13.73 21.97
CA THR A 337 36.81 13.47 23.15
C THR A 337 37.72 14.68 23.40
N GLY A 338 38.57 14.64 24.43
CA GLY A 338 39.58 15.67 24.68
C GLY A 338 40.48 15.95 23.46
N ASP A 339 40.60 14.99 22.54
CA ASP A 339 41.14 15.18 21.19
C ASP A 339 40.00 15.26 20.16
N ALA A 340 39.75 16.46 19.63
CA ALA A 340 38.69 16.72 18.64
C ALA A 340 38.87 15.93 17.32
N ARG A 341 40.07 15.37 17.04
CA ARG A 341 40.31 14.54 15.86
C ARG A 341 39.83 13.10 16.01
N ARG A 342 39.46 12.68 17.22
CA ARG A 342 39.01 11.31 17.52
C ARG A 342 37.68 11.34 18.26
N PRO A 343 36.55 11.53 17.55
CA PRO A 343 35.24 11.40 18.17
C PRO A 343 35.02 9.94 18.59
N ARG A 344 34.35 9.75 19.72
CA ARG A 344 33.92 8.42 20.21
C ARG A 344 32.44 8.23 19.96
N ARG A 345 32.00 6.97 19.91
CA ARG A 345 30.58 6.61 19.94
C ARG A 345 30.04 6.69 21.37
N LEU A 346 28.72 6.67 21.51
CA LEU A 346 28.09 6.46 22.81
C LEU A 346 28.47 5.09 23.36
N THR A 347 28.82 5.06 24.64
CA THR A 347 29.08 3.85 25.43
C THR A 347 27.79 3.08 25.67
N LYS A 348 27.91 1.79 26.01
CA LYS A 348 26.81 0.92 26.42
C LYS A 348 25.94 1.56 27.49
N ALA A 349 26.55 2.13 28.55
CA ALA A 349 25.82 2.74 29.65
C ALA A 349 24.98 3.94 29.17
N GLU A 350 25.58 4.83 28.38
CA GLU A 350 24.88 5.99 27.80
C GLU A 350 23.70 5.55 26.90
N ARG A 351 23.91 4.53 26.05
CA ARG A 351 22.87 3.98 25.17
C ARG A 351 21.72 3.36 25.95
N VAL A 352 22.01 2.60 27.01
CA VAL A 352 20.99 1.99 27.88
C VAL A 352 20.18 3.07 28.59
N THR A 353 20.82 4.11 29.13
CA THR A 353 20.11 5.21 29.80
C THR A 353 19.19 5.97 28.84
N LEU A 354 19.67 6.31 27.65
CA LEU A 354 18.85 6.94 26.61
C LEU A 354 17.68 6.03 26.20
N ASN A 355 17.92 4.71 26.09
CA ASN A 355 16.85 3.78 25.76
C ASN A 355 15.77 3.71 26.85
N THR A 356 16.15 3.64 28.12
CA THR A 356 15.18 3.61 29.24
C THR A 356 14.27 4.84 29.21
N GLN A 357 14.83 6.02 28.94
CA GLN A 357 14.04 7.25 28.77
C GLN A 357 13.09 7.16 27.56
N MET A 358 13.57 6.64 26.43
CA MET A 358 12.79 6.44 25.22
C MET A 358 11.66 5.41 25.40
N GLU A 359 11.88 4.32 26.13
CA GLU A 359 10.85 3.31 26.43
C GLU A 359 9.73 3.85 27.32
N HIS A 360 10.09 4.70 28.29
CA HIS A 360 9.14 5.38 29.15
C HIS A 360 8.24 6.34 28.37
N LEU A 361 8.83 7.21 27.56
CA LEU A 361 8.10 8.24 26.80
C LEU A 361 7.46 7.71 25.51
N GLY A 362 8.02 6.66 24.92
CA GLY A 362 7.63 6.10 23.62
C GLY A 362 8.14 6.91 22.42
N ALA A 363 8.47 8.17 22.58
CA ALA A 363 9.10 9.01 21.57
C ALA A 363 9.87 10.16 22.22
N LEU A 364 10.81 10.73 21.48
CA LEU A 364 11.52 11.95 21.83
C LEU A 364 11.40 12.97 20.69
N THR A 365 11.33 14.24 21.02
CA THR A 365 11.57 15.32 20.07
C THR A 365 13.08 15.47 19.81
N PRO A 366 13.49 16.05 18.66
CA PRO A 366 14.89 16.36 18.41
C PRO A 366 15.55 17.19 19.53
N THR A 367 14.78 18.09 20.15
CA THR A 367 15.25 18.93 21.26
C THR A 367 15.45 18.11 22.54
N GLU A 368 14.51 17.26 22.91
CA GLU A 368 14.64 16.39 24.09
C GLU A 368 15.80 15.40 23.92
N PHE A 369 15.95 14.82 22.73
CA PHE A 369 17.04 13.90 22.44
C PHE A 369 18.41 14.60 22.54
N ARG A 370 18.58 15.78 21.94
CA ARG A 370 19.81 16.58 22.09
C ARG A 370 20.12 16.87 23.56
N LYS A 371 19.12 17.34 24.32
CA LYS A 371 19.29 17.65 25.74
C LYS A 371 19.73 16.41 26.53
N ALA A 372 19.11 15.25 26.27
CA ALA A 372 19.44 14.01 26.94
C ALA A 372 20.88 13.54 26.63
N VAL A 373 21.29 13.56 25.36
CA VAL A 373 22.67 13.16 24.98
C VAL A 373 23.71 14.09 25.60
N ARG A 374 23.52 15.41 25.51
CA ARG A 374 24.50 16.39 26.04
C ARG A 374 24.59 16.34 27.56
N ALA A 375 23.46 16.14 28.25
CA ALA A 375 23.44 15.95 29.69
C ALA A 375 24.20 14.69 30.13
N LEU A 376 24.08 13.59 29.37
CA LEU A 376 24.77 12.33 29.70
C LEU A 376 26.26 12.35 29.37
N THR A 377 26.64 13.01 28.27
CA THR A 377 28.02 12.99 27.75
C THR A 377 28.86 14.15 28.27
N GLY A 378 28.24 15.18 28.84
CA GLY A 378 28.93 16.37 29.37
C GLY A 378 29.53 17.27 28.29
N THR A 379 29.15 17.11 27.02
CA THR A 379 29.68 17.88 25.89
C THR A 379 28.57 18.26 24.91
N ASP A 380 28.71 19.42 24.29
CA ASP A 380 27.87 19.90 23.17
C ASP A 380 28.56 19.72 21.80
N LYS A 381 29.81 19.25 21.80
CA LYS A 381 30.57 18.91 20.60
C LYS A 381 30.19 17.51 20.13
N ASP A 382 29.04 17.41 19.49
CA ASP A 382 28.43 16.18 18.96
C ASP A 382 28.09 16.29 17.47
N ASN A 383 27.66 15.18 16.84
CA ASN A 383 27.20 15.18 15.45
C ASN A 383 25.68 15.31 15.29
N LEU A 384 24.93 15.64 16.34
CA LEU A 384 23.47 15.52 16.36
C LEU A 384 22.80 16.49 15.40
N ASP A 385 23.30 17.70 15.21
CA ASP A 385 22.67 18.66 14.30
C ASP A 385 22.72 18.17 12.84
N ARG A 386 23.85 17.58 12.43
CA ARG A 386 23.97 16.92 11.12
C ARG A 386 23.09 15.67 11.04
N LEU A 387 23.08 14.86 12.08
CA LEU A 387 22.33 13.60 12.14
C LEU A 387 20.81 13.83 12.08
N LEU A 388 20.32 14.87 12.78
CA LEU A 388 18.90 15.22 12.88
C LEU A 388 18.42 16.07 11.69
N ALA A 389 19.33 16.60 10.87
CA ALA A 389 19.00 17.24 9.59
C ALA A 389 18.71 16.23 8.46
N LEU A 390 19.02 14.93 8.65
CA LEU A 390 18.73 13.92 7.64
C LEU A 390 17.21 13.75 7.45
N PRO A 391 16.76 13.46 6.21
CA PRO A 391 15.38 13.09 5.97
C PRO A 391 14.96 11.93 6.88
N ASP A 392 13.75 12.02 7.45
CA ASP A 392 13.16 11.03 8.35
C ASP A 392 13.85 10.84 9.71
N ALA A 393 14.82 11.67 10.13
CA ALA A 393 15.47 11.54 11.44
C ALA A 393 14.46 11.62 12.61
N ASP A 394 13.45 12.48 12.49
CA ASP A 394 12.34 12.63 13.44
C ASP A 394 11.56 11.32 13.64
N LYS A 395 11.36 10.54 12.57
CA LYS A 395 10.67 9.24 12.63
C LYS A 395 11.53 8.18 13.35
N SER A 396 12.85 8.33 13.41
CA SER A 396 13.74 7.45 14.19
C SER A 396 13.67 7.72 15.69
N LEU A 397 13.13 8.88 16.07
CA LEU A 397 12.85 9.25 17.47
C LEU A 397 11.45 8.82 17.93
N VAL A 398 10.82 7.86 17.24
CA VAL A 398 9.54 7.26 17.64
C VAL A 398 9.69 5.75 17.81
N LEU A 399 9.73 5.30 19.07
CA LEU A 399 9.87 3.89 19.44
C LEU A 399 8.50 3.20 19.57
N ASP A 400 7.51 3.91 20.12
CA ASP A 400 6.14 3.41 20.29
C ASP A 400 5.13 4.47 19.83
N PRO A 401 4.61 4.35 18.60
CA PRO A 401 3.62 5.27 18.08
C PRO A 401 2.34 5.36 18.93
N ALA A 402 1.93 4.27 19.60
CA ALA A 402 0.74 4.29 20.44
C ALA A 402 0.97 5.11 21.71
N ARG A 403 2.14 4.95 22.37
CA ARG A 403 2.52 5.79 23.51
C ARG A 403 2.64 7.27 23.13
N LYS A 404 3.30 7.58 22.01
CA LYS A 404 3.36 8.94 21.46
C LYS A 404 1.97 9.51 21.24
N PHE A 405 1.06 8.69 20.71
CA PHE A 405 -0.30 9.12 20.37
C PHE A 405 -1.14 9.43 21.61
N VAL A 406 -1.11 8.58 22.63
CA VAL A 406 -1.89 8.80 23.87
C VAL A 406 -1.34 9.93 24.74
N ALA A 407 -0.11 10.39 24.50
CA ALA A 407 0.48 11.54 25.19
C ALA A 407 -0.01 12.91 24.65
N ASN A 408 -0.90 12.94 23.66
CA ASN A 408 -1.31 14.17 22.97
C ASN A 408 -2.84 14.32 22.90
N GLY A 409 -3.31 15.57 22.79
CA GLY A 409 -4.72 15.91 22.61
C GLY A 409 -5.61 15.43 23.76
N VAL A 410 -6.88 15.12 23.47
CA VAL A 410 -7.85 14.65 24.47
C VAL A 410 -7.37 13.40 25.21
N LEU A 411 -6.69 12.48 24.52
CA LEU A 411 -6.16 11.27 25.16
C LEU A 411 -5.03 11.59 26.14
N GLY A 412 -4.20 12.59 25.85
CA GLY A 412 -3.13 13.06 26.75
C GLY A 412 -3.65 13.58 28.09
N VAL A 413 -4.79 14.27 28.08
CA VAL A 413 -5.45 14.76 29.29
C VAL A 413 -6.11 13.62 30.07
N LEU A 414 -6.70 12.65 29.37
CA LEU A 414 -7.36 11.51 30.03
C LEU A 414 -6.37 10.49 30.58
N TRP A 415 -5.22 10.30 29.91
CA TRP A 415 -4.28 9.21 30.18
C TRP A 415 -3.89 9.06 31.66
N PRO A 416 -3.53 10.14 32.40
CA PRO A 416 -3.14 10.05 33.81
C PRO A 416 -4.28 9.59 34.73
N HIS A 417 -5.54 9.74 34.30
CA HIS A 417 -6.73 9.39 35.07
C HIS A 417 -7.29 8.00 34.73
N LEU A 418 -6.68 7.30 33.76
CA LEU A 418 -7.06 5.93 33.42
C LEU A 418 -6.35 4.93 34.34
N ASP A 419 -7.08 3.91 34.79
CA ASP A 419 -6.48 2.82 35.59
C ASP A 419 -5.40 2.06 34.79
N PRO A 420 -4.34 1.54 35.44
CA PRO A 420 -3.26 0.84 34.75
C PRO A 420 -3.70 -0.33 33.83
N PRO A 421 -4.71 -1.15 34.19
CA PRO A 421 -5.24 -2.17 33.29
C PRO A 421 -5.86 -1.58 32.01
N VAL A 422 -6.58 -0.46 32.13
CA VAL A 422 -7.22 0.24 31.01
C VAL A 422 -6.16 0.87 30.11
N GLN A 423 -5.13 1.49 30.69
CA GLN A 423 -3.97 2.00 29.94
C GLN A 423 -3.29 0.87 29.14
N LYS A 424 -3.03 -0.27 29.77
CA LYS A 424 -2.39 -1.43 29.11
C LYS A 424 -3.25 -1.99 27.97
N HIS A 425 -4.55 -2.14 28.18
CA HIS A 425 -5.47 -2.63 27.17
C HIS A 425 -5.56 -1.67 25.98
N THR A 426 -5.69 -0.37 26.27
CA THR A 426 -5.76 0.70 25.27
C THR A 426 -4.50 0.75 24.42
N LEU A 427 -3.30 0.72 25.02
CA LEU A 427 -2.04 0.65 24.25
C LEU A 427 -1.97 -0.61 23.39
N THR A 428 -2.43 -1.75 23.90
CA THR A 428 -2.44 -3.01 23.14
C THR A 428 -3.33 -2.91 21.91
N ASP A 429 -4.50 -2.31 22.06
CA ASP A 429 -5.46 -2.14 20.97
C ASP A 429 -4.98 -1.13 19.92
N LEU A 430 -4.42 0.01 20.34
CA LEU A 430 -3.83 0.98 19.44
C LEU A 430 -2.62 0.42 18.67
N ARG A 431 -1.74 -0.35 19.33
CA ARG A 431 -0.61 -1.05 18.67
C ARG A 431 -1.09 -2.10 17.65
N ARG A 432 -2.28 -2.66 17.84
CA ARG A 432 -2.94 -3.56 16.89
C ARG A 432 -3.69 -2.82 15.76
N GLY A 433 -3.62 -1.49 15.74
CA GLY A 433 -4.27 -0.64 14.75
C GLY A 433 -5.78 -0.52 14.92
N LYS A 434 -6.32 -0.87 16.10
CA LYS A 434 -7.71 -0.57 16.45
C LYS A 434 -7.84 0.91 16.80
N SER A 435 -9.04 1.43 16.62
CA SER A 435 -9.40 2.78 17.07
C SER A 435 -10.25 2.71 18.32
N ILE A 436 -10.07 3.68 19.21
CA ILE A 436 -10.84 3.84 20.45
C ILE A 436 -11.62 5.16 20.38
N SER A 437 -12.79 5.24 21.01
CA SER A 437 -13.44 6.54 21.26
C SER A 437 -13.29 6.97 22.71
N VAL A 438 -13.45 8.27 22.97
CA VAL A 438 -13.47 8.78 24.34
C VAL A 438 -14.64 8.21 25.12
N ARG A 439 -15.80 8.03 24.48
CA ARG A 439 -16.97 7.36 25.09
C ARG A 439 -16.63 5.97 25.61
N GLU A 440 -15.92 5.16 24.83
CA GLU A 440 -15.52 3.81 25.24
C GLU A 440 -14.57 3.82 26.45
N LEU A 441 -13.63 4.77 26.47
CA LEU A 441 -12.70 4.93 27.59
C LEU A 441 -13.44 5.37 28.86
N LEU A 442 -14.33 6.35 28.77
CA LEU A 442 -15.10 6.85 29.92
C LEU A 442 -16.10 5.82 30.45
N ALA A 443 -16.69 5.00 29.57
CA ALA A 443 -17.53 3.88 29.99
C ALA A 443 -16.74 2.82 30.78
N THR A 444 -15.45 2.64 30.45
CA THR A 444 -14.57 1.67 31.10
C THR A 444 -13.90 2.25 32.36
N CYS A 445 -13.64 3.56 32.39
CA CYS A 445 -13.02 4.28 33.49
C CYS A 445 -13.74 5.63 33.73
N PRO A 446 -14.88 5.61 34.45
CA PRO A 446 -15.68 6.83 34.70
C PRO A 446 -14.94 7.91 35.48
N ALA A 447 -13.89 7.54 36.24
CA ALA A 447 -13.05 8.47 37.00
C ALA A 447 -12.34 9.52 36.12
N ALA A 448 -12.16 9.26 34.82
CA ALA A 448 -11.57 10.20 33.87
C ALA A 448 -12.57 11.24 33.34
N GLN A 449 -13.86 11.15 33.70
CA GLN A 449 -14.92 12.07 33.24
C GLN A 449 -14.62 13.55 33.57
N PRO A 450 -14.18 13.93 34.78
CA PRO A 450 -13.87 15.33 35.08
C PRO A 450 -12.73 15.90 34.22
N ALA A 451 -11.75 15.06 33.87
CA ALA A 451 -10.64 15.46 33.01
C ALA A 451 -11.10 15.71 31.56
N PHE A 452 -12.06 14.92 31.06
CA PHE A 452 -12.70 15.18 29.78
C PHE A 452 -13.48 16.49 29.78
N ASP A 453 -14.28 16.73 30.82
CA ASP A 453 -15.12 17.92 30.90
C ASP A 453 -14.27 19.19 30.98
N HIS A 454 -13.19 19.18 31.77
CA HIS A 454 -12.23 20.28 31.82
C HIS A 454 -11.55 20.54 30.45
N TRP A 455 -11.16 19.47 29.74
CA TRP A 455 -10.60 19.60 28.40
C TRP A 455 -11.61 20.18 27.40
N TRP A 456 -12.89 19.76 27.49
CA TRP A 456 -13.97 20.22 26.63
C TRP A 456 -14.27 21.72 26.85
N ASP A 457 -14.42 22.14 28.10
CA ASP A 457 -14.73 23.52 28.47
C ASP A 457 -13.55 24.48 28.22
N GLY A 458 -12.32 23.95 28.14
CA GLY A 458 -11.08 24.70 27.98
C GLY A 458 -10.45 24.64 26.59
N GLU A 459 -9.85 23.51 26.23
CA GLU A 459 -8.96 23.37 25.06
C GLU A 459 -9.70 23.04 23.76
N ALA A 460 -10.80 22.28 23.83
CA ALA A 460 -11.55 21.85 22.65
C ALA A 460 -12.19 23.04 21.89
N MET A 461 -12.58 24.09 22.61
CA MET A 461 -13.22 25.31 22.09
C MET A 461 -12.24 26.36 21.56
N LYS A 462 -10.93 26.26 21.86
CA LYS A 462 -9.96 27.33 21.57
C LYS A 462 -9.36 27.32 20.15
N LYS A 463 -9.60 26.27 19.33
CA LYS A 463 -9.06 26.20 17.97
C LYS A 463 -10.10 25.68 16.97
N PRO A 464 -10.69 26.52 16.11
CA PRO A 464 -11.49 26.02 14.99
C PRO A 464 -10.60 25.17 14.08
N ARG A 465 -11.07 23.96 13.75
CA ARG A 465 -10.39 23.09 12.78
C ARG A 465 -10.43 23.77 11.41
N LYS A 466 -9.29 23.84 10.72
CA LYS A 466 -9.27 24.19 9.29
C LYS A 466 -9.76 22.98 8.50
N SER A 467 -10.74 23.18 7.63
CA SER A 467 -11.13 22.15 6.66
C SER A 467 -9.96 21.88 5.70
N ARG A 468 -10.03 20.76 4.98
CA ARG A 468 -9.00 20.37 3.99
C ARG A 468 -8.83 21.40 2.85
N ASN A 469 -9.77 22.34 2.72
CA ASN A 469 -9.78 23.43 1.75
C ASN A 469 -9.57 24.83 2.38
N GLY A 470 -9.22 24.91 3.67
CA GLY A 470 -8.95 26.18 4.34
C GLY A 470 -10.18 26.96 4.83
N GLU A 471 -11.39 26.42 4.62
CA GLU A 471 -12.62 26.96 5.19
C GLU A 471 -12.73 26.62 6.69
N ALA A 472 -13.44 27.46 7.45
CA ALA A 472 -13.77 27.17 8.84
C ALA A 472 -14.64 25.91 8.89
N ALA A 473 -14.16 24.84 9.55
CA ALA A 473 -14.99 23.68 9.79
C ALA A 473 -16.14 24.05 10.74
N ALA A 474 -17.31 23.44 10.55
CA ALA A 474 -18.45 23.59 11.46
C ALA A 474 -18.03 23.32 12.92
N GLU A 475 -18.65 24.04 13.87
CA GLU A 475 -18.41 23.86 15.29
C GLU A 475 -18.66 22.40 15.69
N ARG A 476 -17.67 21.84 16.41
CA ARG A 476 -17.71 20.45 16.84
C ARG A 476 -18.65 20.34 18.03
N THR A 477 -19.59 19.39 18.00
CA THR A 477 -20.44 19.12 19.17
C THR A 477 -19.75 18.21 20.20
N ARG A 478 -20.23 18.22 21.44
CA ARG A 478 -19.70 17.37 22.52
C ARG A 478 -19.88 15.88 22.21
N GLU A 479 -20.99 15.52 21.58
CA GLU A 479 -21.29 14.15 21.15
C GLU A 479 -20.30 13.70 20.08
N GLN A 480 -20.00 14.55 19.10
CA GLN A 480 -18.97 14.29 18.10
C GLN A 480 -17.56 14.21 18.73
N ALA A 481 -17.33 14.86 19.88
CA ALA A 481 -16.12 14.71 20.67
C ALA A 481 -15.98 13.33 21.30
N LEU A 482 -17.06 12.86 21.92
CA LEU A 482 -17.13 11.57 22.58
C LEU A 482 -17.02 10.40 21.60
N ASP A 483 -17.60 10.54 20.40
CA ASP A 483 -17.71 9.46 19.41
C ASP A 483 -16.58 9.46 18.35
N GLU A 484 -15.67 10.45 18.36
CA GLU A 484 -14.51 10.45 17.46
C GLU A 484 -13.61 9.24 17.75
N ARG A 485 -13.23 8.56 16.66
CA ARG A 485 -12.38 7.39 16.69
C ARG A 485 -10.91 7.83 16.57
N HIS A 486 -10.14 7.54 17.61
CA HIS A 486 -8.73 7.87 17.70
C HIS A 486 -7.86 6.65 17.43
N SER A 487 -6.91 6.77 16.50
CA SER A 487 -5.86 5.79 16.25
C SER A 487 -4.60 6.44 15.70
N PRO A 488 -3.40 5.88 15.95
CA PRO A 488 -2.18 6.34 15.30
C PRO A 488 -2.31 6.19 13.77
N ALA A 489 -1.67 7.11 13.04
CA ALA A 489 -1.62 7.03 11.59
C ALA A 489 -1.02 5.67 11.15
N PRO A 490 -1.64 4.97 10.18
CA PRO A 490 -1.13 3.69 9.73
C PRO A 490 0.24 3.88 9.07
N ALA A 491 1.21 3.07 9.49
CA ALA A 491 2.54 3.09 8.88
C ALA A 491 2.50 2.37 7.52
N ASN A 492 2.94 3.06 6.47
CA ASN A 492 2.97 2.53 5.10
C ASN A 492 4.41 2.21 4.70
N GLY A 493 4.60 1.03 4.10
CA GLY A 493 5.89 0.58 3.58
C GLY A 493 6.33 -0.77 4.10
N ARG A 494 7.59 -1.10 3.82
CA ARG A 494 8.26 -2.33 4.23
C ARG A 494 9.59 -1.98 4.88
N ALA A 495 9.98 -2.76 5.89
CA ALA A 495 11.27 -2.61 6.53
C ALA A 495 12.41 -2.96 5.56
N ALA A 496 13.61 -2.46 5.83
CA ALA A 496 14.80 -2.79 5.04
C ALA A 496 15.33 -4.20 5.34
N HIS A 497 15.04 -4.74 6.52
CA HIS A 497 15.56 -5.99 7.03
C HIS A 497 14.47 -6.89 7.62
N SER A 498 14.77 -8.17 7.82
CA SER A 498 13.89 -9.13 8.48
C SER A 498 13.74 -8.81 9.97
N ARG A 499 12.70 -9.38 10.61
CA ARG A 499 12.48 -9.18 12.06
C ARG A 499 13.69 -9.61 12.89
N GLU A 500 14.26 -10.76 12.58
CA GLU A 500 15.42 -11.33 13.25
C GLU A 500 16.64 -10.40 13.18
N VAL A 501 17.01 -9.94 11.97
CA VAL A 501 18.15 -9.02 11.80
C VAL A 501 17.90 -7.69 12.51
N MET A 502 16.68 -7.16 12.48
CA MET A 502 16.35 -5.92 13.19
C MET A 502 16.43 -6.06 14.72
N ASP A 503 16.03 -7.21 15.25
CA ASP A 503 16.15 -7.53 16.68
C ASP A 503 17.61 -7.77 17.09
N ASP A 504 18.42 -8.43 16.24
CA ASP A 504 19.86 -8.57 16.44
C ASP A 504 20.54 -7.21 16.53
N VAL A 505 20.21 -6.27 15.62
CA VAL A 505 20.72 -4.89 15.64
C VAL A 505 20.38 -4.20 16.95
N TRP A 506 19.13 -4.30 17.38
CA TRP A 506 18.66 -3.72 18.63
C TRP A 506 19.49 -4.21 19.82
N LYS A 507 19.62 -5.54 19.95
CA LYS A 507 20.38 -6.20 21.01
C LYS A 507 21.86 -5.82 20.95
N PHE A 508 22.46 -5.86 19.77
CA PHE A 508 23.88 -5.53 19.56
C PHE A 508 24.20 -4.10 20.02
N VAL A 509 23.38 -3.12 19.61
CA VAL A 509 23.60 -1.71 19.96
C VAL A 509 23.49 -1.46 21.46
N LEU A 510 22.58 -2.14 22.16
CA LEU A 510 22.44 -2.00 23.62
C LEU A 510 23.43 -2.85 24.42
N ALA A 511 24.02 -3.89 23.82
CA ALA A 511 24.96 -4.77 24.49
C ALA A 511 26.40 -4.24 24.49
N GLY A 512 26.76 -3.37 23.54
CA GLY A 512 28.11 -2.83 23.41
C GLY A 512 28.22 -1.52 22.61
N ASP A 513 29.47 -1.12 22.34
CA ASP A 513 29.81 0.20 21.78
C ASP A 513 30.00 0.17 20.25
N GLY A 514 30.04 -1.03 19.68
CA GLY A 514 30.18 -1.28 18.24
C GLY A 514 29.04 -0.67 17.42
N HIS A 515 29.29 -0.54 16.12
CA HIS A 515 28.29 -0.11 15.15
C HIS A 515 27.80 -1.33 14.37
N PRO A 516 26.49 -1.47 14.10
CA PRO A 516 25.95 -2.68 13.48
C PRO A 516 26.53 -3.05 12.10
N MET A 517 27.20 -2.12 11.42
CA MET A 517 27.87 -2.32 10.12
C MET A 517 29.37 -2.65 10.23
N ASP A 518 29.94 -2.66 11.44
CA ASP A 518 31.32 -3.11 11.66
C ASP A 518 31.42 -4.64 11.39
N PRO A 519 32.62 -5.23 11.15
CA PRO A 519 32.78 -6.64 10.76
C PRO A 519 32.10 -7.69 11.65
N ASP A 520 31.98 -7.41 12.95
CA ASP A 520 31.31 -8.25 13.96
C ASP A 520 29.81 -7.91 14.12
N GLY A 521 29.34 -6.88 13.43
CA GLY A 521 27.99 -6.35 13.54
C GLY A 521 26.95 -7.12 12.71
N PRO A 522 25.67 -7.13 13.15
CA PRO A 522 24.61 -7.89 12.50
C PRO A 522 24.20 -7.38 11.10
N LEU A 523 24.63 -6.18 10.69
CA LEU A 523 24.41 -5.62 9.34
C LEU A 523 25.66 -5.65 8.47
N PHE A 524 26.76 -6.25 8.94
CA PHE A 524 27.96 -6.37 8.13
C PHE A 524 27.65 -7.06 6.81
N ARG A 525 28.03 -6.41 5.71
CA ARG A 525 27.90 -6.99 4.37
C ARG A 525 29.26 -7.49 3.93
N SER A 526 29.46 -8.80 4.08
CA SER A 526 30.62 -9.50 3.54
C SER A 526 30.70 -9.34 2.02
N GLU A 527 31.88 -9.57 1.45
CA GLU A 527 32.08 -9.53 0.00
C GLU A 527 31.17 -10.55 -0.73
N ALA A 528 30.93 -11.71 -0.13
CA ALA A 528 29.98 -12.69 -0.64
C ALA A 528 28.56 -12.12 -0.77
N ILE A 529 28.06 -11.40 0.24
CA ILE A 529 26.74 -10.74 0.17
C ILE A 529 26.72 -9.69 -0.95
N ARG A 530 27.79 -8.90 -1.10
CA ARG A 530 27.86 -7.86 -2.14
C ARG A 530 27.85 -8.48 -3.55
N ARG A 531 28.66 -9.51 -3.78
CA ARG A 531 28.70 -10.23 -5.06
C ARG A 531 27.37 -10.89 -5.38
N ALA A 532 26.79 -11.61 -4.43
CA ALA A 532 25.46 -12.23 -4.60
C ALA A 532 24.39 -11.19 -4.97
N GLN A 533 24.45 -9.97 -4.40
CA GLN A 533 23.52 -8.90 -4.78
C GLN A 533 23.72 -8.37 -6.20
N LEU A 534 24.97 -8.30 -6.67
CA LEU A 534 25.38 -7.82 -8.00
C LEU A 534 25.08 -8.84 -9.10
N GLU A 535 25.24 -10.14 -8.80
CA GLU A 535 25.06 -11.26 -9.73
C GLU A 535 23.58 -11.60 -9.99
N ARG A 536 22.64 -11.01 -9.25
CA ARG A 536 21.20 -11.17 -9.53
C ARG A 536 20.86 -10.67 -10.91
N ALA A 537 19.89 -11.31 -11.56
CA ALA A 537 19.40 -10.85 -12.84
C ALA A 537 18.89 -9.39 -12.74
N ILE A 538 19.11 -8.58 -13.78
CA ILE A 538 18.67 -7.18 -13.85
C ILE A 538 17.17 -7.04 -13.52
N ASP A 539 16.36 -8.04 -13.88
CA ASP A 539 14.92 -8.07 -13.60
C ASP A 539 14.57 -8.12 -12.11
N GLU A 540 15.50 -8.59 -11.27
CA GLU A 540 15.35 -8.71 -9.81
C GLU A 540 15.98 -7.53 -9.06
N GLN A 541 16.83 -6.76 -9.75
CA GLN A 541 17.49 -5.59 -9.18
C GLN A 541 16.60 -4.34 -9.20
N THR A 542 15.67 -4.23 -10.16
CA THR A 542 14.77 -3.07 -10.27
C THR A 542 13.37 -3.41 -10.76
N ASN A 543 12.37 -2.81 -10.10
CA ASN A 543 10.96 -2.87 -10.53
C ASN A 543 10.59 -1.79 -11.55
N ASN A 544 11.51 -0.85 -11.85
CA ASN A 544 11.27 0.19 -12.84
C ASN A 544 11.50 -0.38 -14.25
N HIS A 545 10.41 -0.62 -14.98
CA HIS A 545 10.45 -1.21 -16.32
C HIS A 545 11.33 -0.44 -17.30
N LEU A 546 11.32 0.90 -17.28
CA LEU A 546 12.17 1.70 -18.17
C LEU A 546 13.64 1.48 -17.85
N VAL A 547 14.04 1.62 -16.58
CA VAL A 547 15.42 1.39 -16.13
C VAL A 547 15.87 -0.02 -16.49
N ARG A 548 15.03 -1.02 -16.21
CA ARG A 548 15.28 -2.43 -16.53
C ARG A 548 15.50 -2.67 -18.02
N HIS A 549 14.65 -2.08 -18.86
CA HIS A 549 14.77 -2.18 -20.31
C HIS A 549 16.07 -1.53 -20.80
N ARG A 550 16.42 -0.34 -20.29
CA ARG A 550 17.67 0.35 -20.66
C ARG A 550 18.90 -0.46 -20.25
N LEU A 551 18.93 -1.01 -19.04
CA LEU A 551 20.04 -1.84 -18.57
C LEU A 551 20.20 -3.11 -19.39
N LYS A 552 19.11 -3.78 -19.79
CA LYS A 552 19.17 -4.95 -20.67
C LYS A 552 19.67 -4.62 -22.08
N LEU A 553 19.26 -3.49 -22.63
CA LEU A 553 19.78 -3.05 -23.93
C LEU A 553 21.24 -2.65 -23.85
N LEU A 554 21.64 -1.98 -22.78
CA LEU A 554 23.03 -1.62 -22.52
C LEU A 554 23.91 -2.87 -22.36
N GLU A 555 23.43 -3.89 -21.64
CA GLU A 555 24.14 -5.17 -21.48
C GLU A 555 24.36 -5.88 -22.82
N ARG A 556 23.34 -5.90 -23.68
CA ARG A 556 23.45 -6.45 -25.04
C ARG A 556 24.41 -5.65 -25.91
N LEU A 557 24.24 -4.33 -25.94
CA LEU A 557 25.11 -3.44 -26.70
C LEU A 557 26.57 -3.56 -26.24
N HIS A 558 26.81 -3.66 -24.93
CA HIS A 558 28.15 -3.87 -24.39
C HIS A 558 28.75 -5.19 -24.89
N ALA A 559 27.99 -6.29 -24.90
CA ALA A 559 28.43 -7.56 -25.45
C ALA A 559 28.77 -7.45 -26.96
N ASP A 560 27.92 -6.79 -27.74
CA ASP A 560 28.15 -6.59 -29.18
C ASP A 560 29.42 -5.75 -29.44
N LEU A 561 29.66 -4.70 -28.63
CA LEU A 561 30.87 -3.87 -28.74
C LEU A 561 32.13 -4.63 -28.31
N LEU A 562 32.04 -5.54 -27.34
CA LEU A 562 33.15 -6.41 -26.96
C LEU A 562 33.50 -7.38 -28.09
N ALA A 563 32.51 -8.01 -28.71
CA ALA A 563 32.71 -8.91 -29.83
C ALA A 563 33.38 -8.18 -31.01
N GLU A 564 32.85 -7.03 -31.40
CA GLU A 564 33.30 -6.28 -32.58
C GLU A 564 34.68 -5.61 -32.38
N TYR A 565 34.87 -4.89 -31.27
CA TYR A 565 36.06 -4.03 -31.09
C TYR A 565 37.13 -4.67 -30.19
N ALA A 566 36.72 -5.50 -29.23
CA ALA A 566 37.62 -6.15 -28.28
C ALA A 566 37.97 -7.60 -28.66
N GLY A 567 37.31 -8.21 -29.66
CA GLY A 567 37.48 -9.63 -29.99
C GLY A 567 37.06 -10.54 -28.84
N ASP A 568 36.00 -10.14 -28.12
CA ASP A 568 35.50 -10.77 -26.88
C ASP A 568 36.47 -10.79 -25.68
N ASP A 569 37.62 -10.09 -25.76
CA ASP A 569 38.53 -9.94 -24.63
C ASP A 569 38.17 -8.71 -23.78
N ALA A 570 37.38 -8.93 -22.73
CA ALA A 570 37.03 -7.89 -21.75
C ALA A 570 38.26 -7.25 -21.07
N GLY A 571 39.42 -7.93 -21.06
CA GLY A 571 40.67 -7.40 -20.54
C GLY A 571 41.24 -6.22 -21.34
N ARG A 572 40.76 -6.01 -22.58
CA ARG A 572 41.13 -4.84 -23.41
C ARG A 572 40.41 -3.56 -23.00
N VAL A 573 39.30 -3.65 -22.27
CA VAL A 573 38.54 -2.49 -21.81
C VAL A 573 39.13 -1.98 -20.50
N SER A 574 39.82 -0.84 -20.57
CA SER A 574 40.44 -0.21 -19.38
C SER A 574 39.48 0.70 -18.63
N ARG A 575 38.46 1.23 -19.31
CA ARG A 575 37.50 2.16 -18.74
C ARG A 575 36.13 2.03 -19.40
N ILE A 576 35.09 2.14 -18.59
CA ILE A 576 33.72 2.33 -19.04
C ILE A 576 33.20 3.62 -18.41
N THR A 577 32.54 4.48 -19.20
CA THR A 577 31.86 5.69 -18.72
C THR A 577 30.41 5.64 -19.14
N ILE A 578 29.52 5.74 -18.16
CA ILE A 578 28.08 5.67 -18.37
C ILE A 578 27.47 6.96 -17.84
N GLU A 579 26.89 7.74 -18.72
CA GLU A 579 25.99 8.83 -18.37
C GLU A 579 24.56 8.32 -18.43
N VAL A 580 23.75 8.64 -17.43
CA VAL A 580 22.34 8.21 -17.37
C VAL A 580 21.47 9.45 -17.22
N ASN A 581 20.44 9.54 -18.05
CA ASN A 581 19.47 10.61 -17.96
C ASN A 581 18.83 10.66 -16.56
N ARG A 582 18.94 11.82 -15.89
CA ARG A 582 18.49 12.03 -14.51
C ARG A 582 17.01 11.71 -14.28
N ASN A 583 16.19 11.87 -15.31
CA ASN A 583 14.73 11.73 -15.22
C ASN A 583 14.23 10.33 -15.63
N LEU A 584 15.12 9.39 -15.97
CA LEU A 584 14.72 8.05 -16.44
C LEU A 584 13.81 7.34 -15.43
N LYS A 585 14.08 7.51 -14.13
CA LYS A 585 13.25 6.94 -13.05
C LYS A 585 11.89 7.64 -12.95
N GLU A 586 11.85 8.95 -13.13
CA GLU A 586 10.67 9.80 -12.95
C GLU A 586 9.66 9.69 -14.10
N LEU A 587 10.14 9.36 -15.31
CA LEU A 587 9.32 9.19 -16.50
C LEU A 587 8.62 7.81 -16.57
N SER A 588 9.00 6.88 -15.68
CA SER A 588 8.42 5.53 -15.62
C SER A 588 6.93 5.56 -15.27
N GLY A 589 6.12 4.96 -16.14
CA GLY A 589 4.67 4.81 -15.92
C GLY A 589 3.85 6.00 -16.40
N LYS A 590 4.49 7.00 -17.01
CA LYS A 590 3.84 8.11 -17.71
C LYS A 590 3.69 7.75 -19.19
N ASN A 591 2.57 8.13 -19.80
CA ASN A 591 2.37 7.98 -21.24
C ASN A 591 3.12 9.09 -22.00
N ALA A 592 3.29 8.91 -23.31
CA ALA A 592 4.03 9.85 -24.18
C ALA A 592 3.55 11.32 -24.05
N VAL A 593 2.24 11.54 -23.87
CA VAL A 593 1.65 12.88 -23.67
C VAL A 593 2.17 13.54 -22.39
N LYS A 594 2.10 12.83 -21.25
CA LYS A 594 2.58 13.35 -19.96
C LYS A 594 4.09 13.53 -19.91
N GLN A 595 4.84 12.66 -20.57
CA GLN A 595 6.30 12.81 -20.72
C GLN A 595 6.64 14.06 -21.54
N GLY A 596 5.92 14.30 -22.63
CA GLY A 596 6.06 15.51 -23.44
C GLY A 596 5.69 16.79 -22.69
N GLU A 597 4.64 16.77 -21.86
CA GLU A 597 4.27 17.91 -21.01
C GLU A 597 5.33 18.25 -19.95
N GLU A 598 5.91 17.25 -19.29
CA GLU A 598 6.99 17.46 -18.32
C GLU A 598 8.28 17.93 -18.96
N GLN A 599 8.66 17.35 -20.10
CA GLN A 599 9.80 17.84 -20.87
C GLN A 599 9.57 19.30 -21.28
N ARG A 600 8.39 19.64 -21.83
CA ARG A 600 8.04 21.03 -22.19
C ARG A 600 8.09 21.97 -20.99
N LYS A 601 7.59 21.57 -19.82
CA LYS A 601 7.69 22.37 -18.57
C LYS A 601 9.14 22.63 -18.16
N GLN A 602 10.00 21.62 -18.28
CA GLN A 602 11.44 21.77 -17.99
C GLN A 602 12.14 22.67 -19.02
N THR A 603 11.84 22.53 -20.32
CA THR A 603 12.40 23.41 -21.36
C THR A 603 11.90 24.86 -21.22
N PHE A 604 10.67 25.05 -20.73
CA PHE A 604 10.10 26.37 -20.47
C PHE A 604 10.86 27.12 -19.36
N HIS A 605 11.32 26.42 -18.32
CA HIS A 605 12.17 27.01 -17.28
C HIS A 605 13.55 27.43 -17.81
N PHE A 606 14.13 26.67 -18.75
CA PHE A 606 15.41 27.05 -19.38
C PHE A 606 15.31 28.30 -20.27
N ARG A 607 14.21 28.46 -21.03
CA ARG A 607 14.00 29.64 -21.90
C ARG A 607 13.84 30.96 -21.14
N ASN A 608 13.49 30.93 -19.86
CA ASN A 608 13.40 32.13 -19.03
C ASN A 608 14.75 32.54 -18.43
N VAL A 609 15.73 31.63 -18.36
CA VAL A 609 17.08 31.92 -17.86
C VAL A 609 17.93 32.64 -18.92
N GLU A 610 17.70 32.42 -20.21
CA GLU A 610 18.35 33.17 -21.30
C GLU A 610 17.79 34.59 -21.51
N LYS A 611 16.73 34.97 -20.79
CA LYS A 611 16.13 36.32 -20.84
C LYS A 611 16.35 37.12 -19.55
N SER A 612 17.27 36.69 -18.69
CA SER A 612 17.69 37.41 -17.47
C SER A 612 19.04 38.06 -17.65
#